data_AF-A0A7C3Y1N8-F1
#
_entry.id   AF-A0A7C3Y1N8-F1
#
_cell.length_a   1.000
_cell.length_b   1.000
_cell.length_c   1.000
_cell.angle_alpha   90.00
_cell.angle_beta   90.00
_cell.angle_gamma   90.00
#
_symmetry.space_group_name_H-M   'P 1'
#
loop_
_entity.id
_entity.type
_entity.pdbx_description
1 polymer ?
#
loop_
_entity_poly.entity_id
_entity_poly.type
_entity_poly.pdbx_seq_one_letter_code
_entity_poly.pdbx_strand_id
1 'polypeptide(L)'
;MKKSRWIAGLVMCIFISVAMAGSVPASIRKLPTFTIYTLQGKEENLPLSSWSILYFFSPDCFSCVNTLLRLQKEIVEKKGVLFFPICSDCDWRNLKDLRESLPPDLEVYFLSPRDRAILGV
;
A
#
# COMPACT_ATOMS: atom_id res chain seq x y z
N MET A 1 70.34 -1.98 30.80
CA MET A 1 69.42 -0.87 31.16
C MET A 1 68.05 -1.13 30.52
N LYS A 2 67.00 -0.58 31.12
CA LYS A 2 65.64 -1.15 31.23
C LYS A 2 64.79 -1.10 29.94
N LYS A 3 64.14 -2.27 29.71
CA LYS A 3 62.89 -2.59 28.98
C LYS A 3 62.05 -1.41 28.45
N SER A 4 61.93 -1.36 27.12
CA SER A 4 60.82 -0.74 26.39
C SER A 4 59.48 -1.37 26.78
N ARG A 5 58.51 -0.55 27.18
CA ARG A 5 57.09 -0.90 27.29
C ARG A 5 56.33 -0.01 26.32
N TRP A 6 56.06 -0.50 25.13
CA TRP A 6 55.11 0.12 24.21
C TRP A 6 53.74 -0.49 24.51
N ILE A 7 52.85 0.30 25.10
CA ILE A 7 51.46 -0.06 25.34
C ILE A 7 50.74 0.14 24.01
N ALA A 8 50.50 -0.94 23.28
CA ALA A 8 49.62 -0.93 22.12
C ALA A 8 48.17 -0.79 22.63
N GLY A 9 47.66 0.44 22.61
CA GLY A 9 46.26 0.74 22.90
C GLY A 9 45.39 0.14 21.80
N LEU A 10 44.63 -0.90 22.15
CA LEU A 10 43.68 -1.56 21.26
C LEU A 10 42.39 -0.73 21.28
N VAL A 11 42.29 0.24 20.37
CA VAL A 11 41.05 1.00 20.15
C VAL A 11 40.10 0.10 19.38
N MET A 12 39.24 -0.60 20.11
CA MET A 12 38.14 -1.38 19.55
C MET A 12 37.07 -0.40 19.06
N CYS A 13 37.14 0.01 17.80
CA CYS A 13 36.06 0.75 17.15
C CYS A 13 34.85 -0.17 17.02
N ILE A 14 33.91 -0.06 17.94
CA ILE A 14 32.59 -0.66 17.82
C ILE A 14 31.87 0.11 16.72
N PHE A 15 31.89 -0.42 15.50
CA PHE A 15 30.97 0.01 14.45
C PHE A 15 29.57 -0.46 14.84
N ILE A 16 28.84 0.39 15.59
CA ILE A 16 27.40 0.24 15.74
C ILE A 16 26.80 0.65 14.40
N SER A 17 26.71 -0.30 13.46
CA SER A 17 25.87 -0.16 12.29
C SER A 17 24.42 -0.13 12.78
N VAL A 18 23.90 1.08 13.01
CA VAL A 18 22.46 1.30 13.17
C VAL A 18 21.83 0.90 11.84
N ALA A 19 21.26 -0.31 11.79
CA ALA A 19 20.50 -0.79 10.66
C ALA A 19 19.36 0.21 10.44
N MET A 20 19.45 0.99 9.35
CA MET A 20 18.35 1.81 8.89
C MET A 20 17.14 0.90 8.69
N ALA A 21 16.01 1.28 9.28
CA ALA A 21 14.73 0.58 9.19
C ALA A 21 14.50 0.13 7.75
N GLY A 22 14.53 -1.19 7.53
CA GLY A 22 14.35 -1.79 6.23
C GLY A 22 13.01 -1.36 5.66
N SER A 23 13.03 -0.77 4.46
CA SER A 23 11.88 -0.84 3.58
C SER A 23 11.50 -2.32 3.48
N VAL A 24 10.23 -2.64 3.74
CA VAL A 24 9.72 -4.01 3.53
C VAL A 24 10.08 -4.37 2.08
N PRO A 25 10.92 -5.38 1.84
CA PRO A 25 11.32 -5.72 0.49
C PRO A 25 10.06 -6.05 -0.30
N ALA A 26 9.93 -5.50 -1.50
CA ALA A 26 8.82 -5.79 -2.40
C ALA A 26 8.77 -7.32 -2.59
N SER A 27 7.80 -7.97 -1.96
CA SER A 27 7.67 -9.42 -2.02
C SER A 27 6.95 -9.75 -3.31
N ILE A 28 7.65 -10.38 -4.26
CA ILE A 28 7.03 -10.92 -5.47
C ILE A 28 6.27 -12.17 -5.03
N ARG A 29 4.97 -12.01 -4.77
CA ARG A 29 4.07 -13.11 -4.45
C ARG A 29 3.00 -13.20 -5.53
N LYS A 30 2.55 -14.41 -5.80
CA LYS A 30 1.34 -14.59 -6.58
C LYS A 30 0.18 -13.95 -5.80
N LEU A 31 -0.52 -13.02 -6.43
CA LEU A 31 -1.70 -12.40 -5.86
C LEU A 31 -2.75 -13.50 -5.61
N PRO A 32 -3.28 -13.65 -4.39
CA PRO A 32 -4.35 -14.62 -4.14
C PRO A 32 -5.60 -14.21 -4.91
N THR A 33 -6.52 -15.15 -5.11
CA THR A 33 -7.83 -14.85 -5.68
C THR A 33 -8.68 -14.13 -4.64
N PHE A 34 -9.26 -13.00 -5.02
CA PHE A 34 -10.21 -12.23 -4.22
C PHE A 34 -11.22 -11.54 -5.14
N THR A 35 -12.31 -11.08 -4.56
CA THR A 35 -13.36 -10.33 -5.27
C THR A 35 -13.37 -8.90 -4.74
N ILE A 36 -13.52 -7.93 -5.64
CA ILE A 36 -13.74 -6.53 -5.28
C ILE A 36 -15.18 -6.16 -5.55
N TYR A 37 -15.69 -5.20 -4.79
CA TYR A 37 -17.06 -4.75 -4.91
C TYR A 37 -17.07 -3.24 -5.17
N THR A 38 -17.87 -2.81 -6.14
CA THR A 38 -18.19 -1.38 -6.31
C THR A 38 -18.94 -0.86 -5.08
N LEU A 39 -18.97 0.46 -4.86
CA LEU A 39 -19.75 1.06 -3.78
C LEU A 39 -21.27 0.75 -3.84
N GLN A 40 -21.77 0.26 -4.98
CA GLN A 40 -23.16 -0.20 -5.15
C GLN A 40 -23.35 -1.69 -4.81
N GLY A 41 -22.29 -2.39 -4.40
CA GLY A 41 -22.33 -3.81 -4.05
C GLY A 41 -22.24 -4.76 -5.25
N LYS A 42 -21.97 -4.25 -6.46
CA LYS A 42 -21.71 -5.10 -7.63
C LYS A 42 -20.32 -5.70 -7.53
N GLU A 43 -20.23 -7.02 -7.71
CA GLU A 43 -18.98 -7.77 -7.83
C GLU A 43 -18.23 -7.40 -9.12
N GLU A 44 -16.93 -7.19 -8.98
CA GLU A 44 -16.00 -6.96 -10.07
C GLU A 44 -14.78 -7.88 -9.92
N ASN A 45 -14.30 -8.41 -11.04
CA ASN A 45 -13.12 -9.25 -11.09
C ASN A 45 -11.95 -8.45 -11.64
N LEU A 46 -10.78 -8.62 -11.03
CA LEU A 46 -9.56 -8.03 -11.58
C LEU A 46 -9.23 -8.68 -12.93
N PRO A 47 -8.99 -7.89 -13.99
CA PRO A 47 -8.63 -8.42 -15.28
C PRO A 47 -7.24 -9.07 -15.24
N LEU A 48 -7.16 -10.31 -15.72
CA LEU A 48 -5.95 -11.14 -15.63
C LEU A 48 -4.87 -10.75 -16.66
N SER A 49 -5.20 -9.94 -17.66
CA SER A 49 -4.34 -9.62 -18.81
C SER A 49 -3.65 -8.26 -18.72
N SER A 50 -3.82 -7.51 -17.62
CA SER A 50 -3.34 -6.13 -17.51
C SER A 50 -2.62 -5.89 -16.18
N TRP A 51 -1.59 -5.04 -16.21
CA TRP A 51 -0.92 -4.61 -14.99
C TRP A 51 -1.92 -3.81 -14.16
N SER A 52 -2.03 -4.14 -12.88
CA SER A 52 -3.01 -3.53 -11.98
C SER A 52 -2.31 -2.99 -10.74
N ILE A 53 -2.64 -1.75 -10.38
CA ILE A 53 -2.19 -1.11 -9.14
C ILE A 53 -3.37 -1.12 -8.18
N LEU A 54 -3.21 -1.82 -7.06
CA LEU A 54 -4.16 -1.83 -5.96
C LEU A 54 -3.71 -0.79 -4.94
N TYR A 55 -4.54 0.22 -4.68
CA TYR A 55 -4.25 1.27 -3.71
C TYR A 55 -5.22 1.18 -2.55
N PHE A 56 -4.73 0.71 -1.40
CA PHE A 56 -5.52 0.57 -0.19
C PHE A 56 -5.52 1.88 0.59
N PHE A 57 -6.71 2.40 0.92
CA PHE A 57 -6.85 3.61 1.71
C PHE A 57 -7.97 3.48 2.74
N SER A 58 -7.83 4.19 3.85
CA SER A 58 -8.85 4.27 4.89
C SER A 58 -9.83 5.43 4.58
N PRO A 59 -11.14 5.26 4.80
CA PRO A 59 -12.14 6.28 4.45
C PRO A 59 -12.01 7.57 5.27
N ASP A 60 -11.44 7.49 6.48
CA ASP A 60 -11.23 8.64 7.37
C ASP A 60 -10.00 9.49 6.98
N CYS A 61 -9.26 9.07 5.95
CA CYS A 61 -8.04 9.72 5.52
C CYS A 61 -8.31 10.82 4.49
N PHE A 62 -8.56 12.04 4.95
CA PHE A 62 -8.76 13.19 4.07
C PHE A 62 -7.59 13.44 3.10
N SER A 63 -6.34 13.26 3.56
CA SER A 63 -5.14 13.39 2.71
C SER A 63 -5.01 12.29 1.65
N CYS A 64 -5.65 11.12 1.87
CA CYS A 64 -5.65 10.02 0.92
C CYS A 64 -6.49 10.35 -0.32
N VAL A 65 -7.55 11.17 -0.21
CA VAL A 65 -8.36 11.60 -1.36
C VAL A 65 -7.53 12.41 -2.35
N ASN A 66 -6.73 13.37 -1.89
CA ASN A 66 -5.85 14.13 -2.77
C ASN A 66 -4.79 13.25 -3.44
N THR A 67 -4.23 12.30 -2.67
CA THR A 67 -3.24 11.34 -3.19
C THR A 67 -3.86 10.43 -4.25
N LEU A 68 -5.07 9.94 -3.98
CA LEU A 68 -5.88 9.11 -4.85
C LEU A 68 -6.14 9.79 -6.20
N LEU A 69 -6.60 11.04 -6.18
CA LEU A 69 -6.86 11.81 -7.40
C LEU A 69 -5.59 12.10 -8.20
N ARG A 70 -4.46 12.32 -7.53
CA ARG A 70 -3.17 12.48 -8.21
C ARG A 70 -2.73 11.19 -8.89
N LEU A 71 -2.78 10.07 -8.16
CA LEU A 71 -2.43 8.75 -8.70
C LEU A 71 -3.34 8.35 -9.87
N GLN A 72 -4.64 8.59 -9.76
CA GLN A 72 -5.57 8.31 -10.84
C GLN A 72 -5.17 9.04 -12.12
N LYS A 73 -4.85 10.34 -12.04
CA LYS A 73 -4.39 11.12 -13.21
C LYS A 73 -3.09 10.55 -13.79
N GLU A 74 -2.10 10.29 -12.95
CA GLU A 74 -0.80 9.75 -13.37
C GLU A 74 -0.91 8.35 -14.02
N ILE A 75 -1.88 7.53 -13.59
CA ILE A 75 -2.06 6.16 -14.09
C ILE A 75 -2.96 6.13 -15.33
N VAL A 76 -4.00 6.98 -15.40
CA VAL A 76 -4.86 7.10 -16.60
C VAL A 76 -4.03 7.49 -17.84
N GLU A 77 -2.96 8.27 -17.66
CA GLU A 77 -2.04 8.62 -18.73
C GLU A 77 -1.15 7.44 -19.19
N LYS A 78 -1.06 6.36 -18.40
CA LYS A 78 -0.25 5.17 -18.70
C LYS A 78 -1.10 4.08 -19.35
N LYS A 79 -0.89 3.84 -20.64
CA LYS A 79 -1.54 2.74 -21.36
C LYS A 79 -1.17 1.37 -20.76
N GLY A 80 -2.17 0.53 -20.55
CA GLY A 80 -1.99 -0.87 -20.13
C GLY A 80 -1.83 -1.09 -18.63
N VAL A 81 -1.99 -0.03 -17.82
CA VAL A 81 -2.04 -0.11 -16.35
C VAL A 81 -3.43 0.27 -15.89
N LEU A 82 -4.01 -0.55 -15.01
CA LEU A 82 -5.30 -0.31 -14.39
C LEU A 82 -5.09 0.11 -12.94
N PHE A 83 -5.98 0.97 -12.46
CA PHE A 83 -5.93 1.49 -11.10
C PHE A 83 -7.18 1.10 -10.33
N PHE A 84 -6.99 0.41 -9.21
CA PHE A 84 -8.05 -0.04 -8.33
C PHE A 84 -7.84 0.57 -6.95
N PRO A 85 -8.47 1.71 -6.66
CA PRO A 85 -8.49 2.25 -5.32
C PRO A 85 -9.50 1.50 -4.47
N ILE A 86 -9.01 0.91 -3.39
CA ILE A 86 -9.73 0.00 -2.51
C ILE A 86 -9.82 0.63 -1.13
N CYS A 87 -11.04 0.88 -0.67
CA CYS A 87 -11.27 1.26 0.70
C CYS A 87 -11.05 0.05 1.62
N SER A 88 -10.02 0.11 2.47
CA SER A 88 -9.66 -0.98 3.40
C SER A 88 -10.67 -1.12 4.53
N ASP A 89 -11.20 -0.02 5.05
CA ASP A 89 -12.02 -0.02 6.28
C ASP A 89 -13.48 0.34 6.04
N CYS A 90 -13.94 0.31 4.79
CA CYS A 90 -15.33 0.62 4.49
C CYS A 90 -16.28 -0.47 5.02
N ASP A 91 -17.25 -0.03 5.81
CA ASP A 91 -18.47 -0.77 6.08
C ASP A 91 -19.60 -0.20 5.20
N TRP A 92 -20.64 -0.99 4.93
CA TRP A 92 -21.81 -0.59 4.14
C TRP A 92 -22.45 0.71 4.66
N ARG A 93 -22.31 0.99 5.96
CA ARG A 93 -22.77 2.21 6.63
C ARG A 93 -22.07 3.47 6.13
N ASN A 94 -20.78 3.37 5.83
CA ASN A 94 -19.94 4.52 5.48
C ASN A 94 -19.76 4.66 3.95
N LEU A 95 -20.25 3.70 3.15
CA LEU A 95 -20.15 3.73 1.69
C LEU A 95 -20.86 4.95 1.08
N LYS A 96 -22.00 5.35 1.66
CA LYS A 96 -22.78 6.49 1.17
C LYS A 96 -22.00 7.80 1.36
N ASP A 97 -21.54 8.04 2.58
CA ASP A 97 -20.78 9.24 2.93
C ASP A 97 -19.46 9.30 2.13
N LEU A 98 -18.79 8.16 1.97
CA LEU A 98 -17.62 8.06 1.11
C LEU A 98 -17.96 8.44 -0.33
N ARG A 99 -19.02 7.88 -0.92
CA ARG A 99 -19.42 8.20 -2.30
C ARG A 99 -19.72 9.68 -2.49
N GLU A 100 -20.37 10.32 -1.52
CA GLU A 100 -20.70 11.74 -1.57
C GLU A 100 -19.47 12.65 -1.44
N SER A 101 -18.42 12.19 -0.75
CA SER A 101 -17.17 12.93 -0.59
C SER A 101 -16.20 12.84 -1.78
N LEU A 102 -16.41 11.88 -2.68
CA LEU A 102 -15.52 11.61 -3.81
C LEU A 102 -16.06 12.20 -5.12
N PRO A 103 -15.18 12.54 -6.07
CA PRO A 103 -15.61 12.91 -7.41
C PRO A 103 -16.45 11.81 -8.09
N PRO A 104 -17.47 12.18 -8.88
CA PRO A 104 -18.42 11.21 -9.44
C PRO A 104 -17.79 10.25 -10.45
N ASP A 105 -16.71 10.68 -11.10
CA ASP A 105 -15.91 9.97 -12.10
C ASP A 105 -14.86 9.03 -11.49
N LEU A 106 -14.63 9.14 -10.17
CA LEU A 106 -13.74 8.23 -9.46
C LEU A 106 -14.53 6.99 -9.05
N GLU A 107 -14.16 5.85 -9.63
CA GLU A 107 -14.58 4.54 -9.15
C GLU A 107 -13.72 4.12 -7.96
N VAL A 108 -14.39 3.66 -6.89
CA VAL A 108 -13.77 3.12 -5.70
C VAL A 108 -14.39 1.76 -5.40
N TYR A 109 -13.56 0.86 -4.91
CA TYR A 109 -13.95 -0.49 -4.57
C TYR A 109 -13.75 -0.76 -3.08
N PHE A 110 -14.35 -1.82 -2.58
CA PHE A 110 -14.06 -2.36 -1.27
C PHE A 110 -13.93 -3.88 -1.33
N LEU A 111 -13.39 -4.45 -0.26
CA LEU A 111 -13.21 -5.89 -0.10
C LEU A 111 -14.17 -6.43 0.95
N SER A 112 -14.56 -7.69 0.78
CA SER A 112 -15.23 -8.39 1.86
C SER A 112 -14.31 -8.52 3.09
N PRO A 113 -14.84 -8.64 4.32
CA PRO A 113 -14.01 -8.88 5.50
C PRO A 113 -13.05 -10.07 5.36
N ARG A 114 -13.48 -11.10 4.63
CA ARG A 114 -12.67 -12.27 4.33
C ARG A 114 -11.50 -11.95 3.40
N ASP A 115 -11.74 -11.21 2.33
CA ASP A 115 -10.71 -10.90 1.33
C ASP A 115 -9.65 -9.93 1.87
N ARG A 116 -10.04 -9.01 2.76
CA ARG A 116 -9.09 -8.18 3.53
C ARG A 116 -8.11 -9.02 4.32
N ALA A 117 -8.61 -9.99 5.07
CA ALA A 117 -7.78 -10.91 5.85
C ALA A 117 -6.82 -11.74 4.97
N ILE A 118 -7.27 -12.16 3.77
CA ILE A 118 -6.42 -12.89 2.81
C ILE A 118 -5.28 -12.00 2.29
N LEU A 119 -5.55 -10.72 2.06
CA LEU A 119 -4.57 -9.77 1.55
C LEU A 119 -3.69 -9.14 2.64
N GLY A 120 -4.07 -9.29 3.91
CA GLY A 120 -3.35 -8.71 5.04
C GLY A 120 -3.45 -7.19 5.10
N VAL A 121 -4.60 -6.65 4.66
CA VAL A 121 -4.93 -5.21 4.62
C VAL A 121 -6.11 -4.88 5.51
#